data_AF-A0A3C0NAK2-F1
#
_entry.id   AF-A0A3C0NAK2-F1
#
_cell.length_a   1.000
_cell.length_b   1.000
_cell.length_c   1.000
_cell.angle_alpha   90.00
_cell.angle_beta   90.00
_cell.angle_gamma   90.00
#
_symmetry.space_group_name_H-M   'P 1'
#
loop_
_entity.id
_entity.type
_entity.pdbx_description
1 polymer ?
#
loop_
_entity_poly.entity_id
_entity_poly.type
_entity_poly.pdbx_seq_one_letter_code
_entity_poly.pdbx_strand_id
1 'polypeptide(L)' 'MDFEWNPDKAALNLEKHGVSFQEAATVFNDPLSMTFPDPDHSIGESRYVMIGLSRFGQLLVVAHTDR' A
#
# COMPACT_ATOMS: atom_id res chain seq x y z
N MET A 1 -3.37 -12.30 6.53
CA MET A 1 -2.57 -11.06 6.64
C MET A 1 -3.54 -9.99 7.07
N ASP A 2 -3.27 -9.36 8.20
CA ASP A 2 -4.16 -8.35 8.74
C ASP A 2 -3.62 -6.97 8.35
N PHE A 3 -4.53 -6.08 7.98
CA PHE A 3 -4.19 -4.72 7.56
C PHE A 3 -4.85 -3.73 8.50
N GLU A 4 -4.08 -2.74 8.91
CA GLU A 4 -4.56 -1.60 9.67
C GLU A 4 -4.19 -0.30 8.98
N TRP A 5 -5.03 0.71 9.15
CA TRP A 5 -4.74 2.06 8.67
C TRP A 5 -5.53 3.06 9.50
N ASN A 6 -5.00 4.28 9.58
CA ASN A 6 -5.74 5.40 10.13
C ASN A 6 -6.92 5.77 9.20
N PRO A 7 -8.15 5.94 9.73
CA PRO A 7 -9.33 6.22 8.91
C PRO A 7 -9.28 7.57 8.19
N ASP A 8 -8.71 8.60 8.81
CA ASP A 8 -8.57 9.93 8.19
C ASP A 8 -7.59 9.87 7.02
N LYS A 9 -6.49 9.13 7.17
CA LYS A 9 -5.54 8.87 6.09
C LYS A 9 -6.21 8.10 4.94
N ALA A 10 -7.06 7.13 5.24
CA ALA A 10 -7.78 6.37 4.23
C ALA A 10 -8.75 7.24 3.43
N ALA A 11 -9.50 8.13 4.10
CA ALA A 11 -10.40 9.08 3.45
C ALA A 11 -9.62 10.05 2.53
N LEU A 12 -8.54 10.64 3.04
CA LEU A 12 -7.68 11.54 2.26
C LEU A 12 -7.03 10.83 1.06
N ASN A 13 -6.63 9.57 1.23
CA ASN A 13 -6.05 8.79 0.13
C ASN A 13 -7.09 8.53 -0.96
N LEU A 14 -8.31 8.16 -0.59
CA LEU A 14 -9.38 7.94 -1.54
C LEU A 14 -9.74 9.22 -2.30
N GLU A 15 -9.82 10.36 -1.61
CA GLU A 15 -10.06 11.66 -2.25
C GLU A 15 -8.93 12.04 -3.21
N LYS A 16 -7.67 11.89 -2.79
CA LYS A 16 -6.50 12.31 -3.57
C LYS A 16 -6.18 11.38 -4.74
N HIS A 17 -6.34 10.08 -4.56
CA HIS A 17 -5.83 9.06 -5.50
C HIS A 17 -6.94 8.25 -6.16
N GLY A 18 -8.19 8.33 -5.69
CA GLY A 18 -9.30 7.53 -6.22
C GLY A 18 -9.22 6.05 -5.88
N VAL A 19 -8.28 5.65 -5.01
CA VAL A 19 -8.02 4.26 -4.63
C VAL A 19 -8.20 4.12 -3.12
N SER A 20 -9.02 3.16 -2.71
CA SER A 20 -9.22 2.84 -1.29
C SER A 20 -8.09 1.96 -0.76
N PHE A 21 -7.83 1.99 0.55
CA PHE A 21 -6.85 1.08 1.16
C PHE A 21 -7.31 -0.39 1.13
N GLN A 22 -8.61 -0.64 1.14
CA GLN A 22 -9.17 -1.97 0.92
C GLN A 22 -8.81 -2.52 -0.47
N GLU A 23 -8.84 -1.68 -1.50
CA GLU A 23 -8.36 -2.05 -2.82
C GLU A 23 -6.84 -2.19 -2.83
N ALA A 24 -6.09 -1.23 -2.30
CA ALA A 24 -4.63 -1.27 -2.28
C ALA A 24 -4.09 -2.53 -1.57
N ALA A 25 -4.76 -2.97 -0.50
CA ALA A 25 -4.43 -4.21 0.22
C ALA A 25 -4.54 -5.47 -0.65
N THR A 26 -5.30 -5.42 -1.76
CA THR A 26 -5.43 -6.57 -2.66
C THR A 26 -4.16 -6.84 -3.47
N VAL A 27 -3.28 -5.85 -3.60
CA VAL A 27 -1.97 -5.98 -4.26
C VAL A 27 -1.08 -7.01 -3.56
N PHE A 28 -1.25 -7.20 -2.24
CA PHE A 28 -0.54 -8.23 -1.48
C PHE A 28 -0.89 -9.66 -1.91
N ASN A 29 -2.00 -9.84 -2.64
CA ASN A 29 -2.40 -11.13 -3.20
C ASN A 29 -1.98 -11.29 -4.68
N ASP A 30 -1.33 -10.29 -5.28
CA ASP A 30 -0.79 -10.41 -6.63
C ASP A 30 0.50 -11.25 -6.58
N PRO A 31 0.53 -12.44 -7.23
CA PRO A 31 1.71 -13.30 -7.25
C PRO A 31 2.91 -12.68 -7.98
N LEU A 32 2.69 -11.60 -8.75
CA LEU A 32 3.73 -10.85 -9.46
C LEU A 32 4.09 -9.53 -8.77
N SER A 33 3.53 -9.26 -7.59
CA SER A 33 3.88 -8.06 -6.82
C SER A 33 5.35 -8.09 -6.40
N MET A 34 5.95 -6.90 -6.32
CA MET A 34 7.33 -6.72 -5.89
C MET A 34 7.39 -5.66 -4.79
N THR A 35 8.08 -5.98 -3.70
CA THR A 35 8.28 -5.08 -2.56
C THR A 35 9.73 -4.63 -2.50
N PHE A 36 9.93 -3.33 -2.29
CA PHE A 36 11.22 -2.69 -2.17
C PHE A 36 11.32 -1.95 -0.83
N PRO A 37 12.49 -1.95 -0.18
CA PRO A 37 12.72 -1.07 0.97
C PRO A 37 12.73 0.39 0.51
N ASP A 38 12.18 1.28 1.35
CA ASP A 38 12.19 2.74 1.16
C ASP A 38 13.02 3.41 2.27
N PRO A 39 14.37 3.32 2.19
CA PRO A 39 15.27 3.77 3.25
C PRO A 39 15.25 5.29 3.44
N ASP A 40 14.91 6.07 2.40
CA ASP A 40 14.89 7.53 2.45
C ASP A 40 13.77 8.07 3.37
N HIS A 41 12.72 7.27 3.61
CA HIS A 41 11.60 7.62 4.47
C HIS A 41 11.58 6.87 5.81
N SER A 42 12.65 6.15 6.16
CA SER A 42 12.69 5.21 7.30
C SER A 42 13.33 5.80 8.58
N ILE A 43 12.91 6.99 9.02
CA ILE A 43 13.36 7.53 10.32
C ILE A 43 12.51 6.93 11.43
N GLY A 44 13.01 5.85 12.04
CA GLY A 44 12.40 5.21 13.21
C GLY A 44 11.41 4.07 12.93
N GLU A 45 11.09 3.81 11.65
CA GLU A 45 10.28 2.68 11.20
C GLU A 45 10.75 2.17 9.84
N SER A 46 10.65 0.86 9.58
CA SER A 46 10.99 0.28 8.27
C SER A 46 9.83 0.49 7.31
N ARG A 47 10.06 1.26 6.25
CA ARG A 47 9.06 1.50 5.20
C ARG A 47 9.37 0.70 3.94
N TYR A 48 8.31 0.31 3.26
CA TYR A 48 8.36 -0.45 2.04
C TYR A 48 7.41 0.11 1.00
N VAL A 49 7.79 -0.04 -0.26
CA VAL A 49 6.93 0.23 -1.41
C VAL A 49 6.69 -1.08 -2.14
N MET A 50 5.42 -1.43 -2.30
CA MET A 50 4.96 -2.56 -3.10
C MET A 50 4.39 -2.05 -4.42
N ILE A 51 4.75 -2.72 -5.52
CA ILE A 51 4.18 -2.47 -6.85
C ILE A 51 3.52 -3.77 -7.32
N GLY A 52 2.27 -3.69 -7.78
CA GLY A 52 1.54 -4.85 -8.30
C GLY A 52 0.12 -4.49 -8.72
N LEU A 53 -0.65 -5.51 -9.13
CA LEU A 53 -2.02 -5.36 -9.61
C LEU A 53 -3.02 -5.47 -8.46
N SER A 54 -3.98 -4.54 -8.44
CA SER A 54 -5.17 -4.66 -7.60
C SER A 54 -6.10 -5.75 -8.13
N ARG A 55 -7.06 -6.19 -7.31
CA ARG A 55 -8.11 -7.13 -7.74
C ARG A 55 -8.96 -6.64 -8.92
N PHE A 56 -8.92 -5.34 -9.23
CA PHE A 56 -9.60 -4.72 -10.36
C PHE A 56 -8.69 -4.57 -11.59
N GLY A 57 -7.47 -5.11 -11.54
CA GLY A 57 -6.49 -5.06 -12.63
C GLY A 57 -5.77 -3.71 -12.77
N GLN A 58 -5.83 -2.85 -11.75
CA GLN A 58 -5.10 -1.59 -11.74
C GLN A 58 -3.68 -1.79 -11.23
N LEU A 59 -2.67 -1.27 -11.92
CA LEU A 59 -1.30 -1.22 -11.40
C LEU A 59 -1.21 -0.15 -10.32
N LEU A 60 -0.87 -0.55 -9.10
CA LEU A 60 -0.79 0.32 -7.94
C LEU A 60 0.63 0.35 -7.36
N VAL A 61 0.96 1.49 -6.75
CA VAL A 61 2.13 1.67 -5.90
C VAL A 61 1.63 1.88 -4.48
N VAL A 62 1.99 0.98 -3.57
CA VAL A 62 1.48 0.92 -2.20
C VAL A 62 2.63 1.11 -1.22
N ALA A 63 2.60 2.17 -0.44
CA ALA A 63 3.53 2.37 0.67
C ALA A 63 2.98 1.73 1.95
N HIS A 64 3.74 0.85 2.58
CA HIS A 64 3.36 0.16 3.82
C HIS A 64 4.51 0.08 4.83
N THR A 65 4.15 -0.25 6.07
CA THR A 65 5.07 -0.60 7.14
C THR A 65 4.68 -1.97 7.66
N ASP A 66 5.65 -2.81 7.97
CA ASP A 66 5.39 -4.10 8.61
C ASP A 66 5.34 -3.91 10.12
N ARG A 67 4.44 -4.63 10.79
CA ARG A 67 4.24 -4.58 12.24
C ARG A 67 4.27 -5.97 12.85
#